data_AF-A0A3D0LX75-F1
#
_entry.id   AF-A0A3D0LX75-F1
#
_cell.length_a   1.000
_cell.length_b   1.000
_cell.length_c   1.000
_cell.angle_alpha   90.00
_cell.angle_beta   90.00
_cell.angle_gamma   90.00
#
_symmetry.space_group_name_H-M   'P 1'
#
loop_
_entity.id
_entity.type
_entity.pdbx_description
1 polymer ?
#
loop_
_entity_poly.entity_id
_entity_poly.type
_entity_poly.pdbx_seq_one_letter_code
_entity_poly.pdbx_strand_id
1 'polypeptide(L)'
;AMPMKMPFGPDWFRKINWNIPNAVMSIVPGFENLATSLMKQTIKNNGVASIAELRELSQEAEVRFIACQMTVELFGFDQSEFIDGIEYAGAAKFFEFAGEADISLYM
;
A
#
# COMPACT_ATOMS: atom_id res chain seq x y z
N ALA A 1 1.59 -11.92 12.91
CA ALA A 1 0.80 -12.42 11.77
C ALA A 1 -0.52 -11.66 11.73
N MET A 2 -0.88 -11.10 10.58
CA MET A 2 -2.15 -10.37 10.44
C MET A 2 -3.30 -11.41 10.55
N PRO A 3 -4.24 -11.27 11.48
CA PRO A 3 -5.31 -12.24 11.64
C PRO A 3 -6.22 -12.19 10.41
N MET A 4 -6.22 -13.25 9.60
CA MET A 4 -7.18 -13.38 8.52
C MET A 4 -8.55 -13.70 9.10
N LYS A 5 -9.39 -12.68 9.20
CA LYS A 5 -10.81 -12.79 9.53
C LYS A 5 -11.61 -12.80 8.25
N MET A 6 -12.69 -13.57 8.22
CA MET A 6 -13.56 -13.62 7.05
C MET A 6 -14.41 -12.33 6.98
N PRO A 7 -14.48 -11.67 5.81
CA PRO A 7 -15.24 -10.42 5.66
C PRO A 7 -16.77 -10.63 5.57
N PHE A 8 -17.24 -11.86 5.35
CA PHE A 8 -18.65 -12.19 5.15
C PHE A 8 -19.15 -13.19 6.21
N GLY A 9 -20.46 -13.42 6.21
CA GLY A 9 -21.11 -14.37 7.13
C GLY A 9 -21.55 -13.77 8.47
N PRO A 10 -22.12 -14.60 9.36
CA PRO A 10 -22.60 -14.18 10.67
C PRO A 10 -21.46 -13.72 11.59
N ASP A 11 -21.77 -12.91 12.61
CA ASP A 11 -20.76 -12.30 13.50
C ASP A 11 -19.86 -13.31 14.21
N TRP A 12 -20.35 -14.52 14.51
CA TRP A 12 -19.54 -15.57 15.11
C TRP A 12 -18.44 -16.07 14.16
N PHE A 13 -18.72 -16.12 12.85
CA PHE A 13 -17.79 -16.61 11.83
C PHE A 13 -16.70 -15.58 11.52
N ARG A 14 -17.05 -14.28 11.50
CA ARG A 14 -16.11 -13.17 11.33
C ARG A 14 -15.13 -13.02 12.49
N LYS A 15 -15.47 -13.53 13.68
CA LYS A 15 -14.62 -13.48 14.88
C LYS A 15 -13.57 -14.59 14.93
N ILE A 16 -13.64 -15.59 14.06
CA ILE A 16 -12.66 -16.68 13.99
C ILE A 16 -11.35 -16.14 13.37
N ASN A 17 -10.23 -16.39 14.05
CA ASN A 17 -8.90 -16.10 13.53
C ASN A 17 -8.42 -17.30 12.71
N TRP A 18 -8.40 -17.17 11.39
CA TRP A 18 -7.91 -18.22 10.50
C TRP A 18 -6.38 -18.15 10.42
N ASN A 19 -5.70 -19.00 11.18
CA ASN A 19 -4.25 -19.15 11.08
C ASN A 19 -3.93 -20.15 9.96
N ILE A 20 -3.78 -19.65 8.73
CA ILE A 20 -3.49 -20.51 7.57
C ILE A 20 -2.00 -20.91 7.61
N PRO A 21 -1.67 -22.21 7.62
CA PRO A 21 -0.28 -22.65 7.63
C PRO A 21 0.48 -22.14 6.39
N ASN A 22 1.76 -21.79 6.57
CA ASN A 22 2.62 -21.32 5.47
C ASN A 22 2.64 -22.30 4.28
N ALA A 23 2.61 -23.61 4.55
CA ALA A 23 2.53 -24.63 3.50
C ALA A 23 1.29 -24.47 2.61
N VAL A 24 0.13 -24.11 3.18
CA VAL A 24 -1.10 -23.89 2.40
C VAL A 24 -0.96 -22.63 1.55
N MET A 25 -0.36 -21.57 2.09
CA MET A 25 -0.14 -20.32 1.36
C MET A 25 0.78 -20.52 0.14
N SER A 26 1.79 -21.38 0.27
CA SER A 26 2.75 -21.66 -0.82
C SER A 26 2.26 -22.70 -1.83
N ILE A 27 1.42 -23.65 -1.41
CA ILE A 27 1.00 -24.79 -2.26
C ILE A 27 -0.28 -24.45 -3.06
N VAL A 28 -1.15 -23.59 -2.55
CA VAL A 28 -2.43 -23.26 -3.21
C VAL A 28 -2.19 -22.21 -4.30
N PRO A 29 -2.39 -22.54 -5.60
CA PRO A 29 -2.22 -21.57 -6.67
C PRO A 29 -3.22 -20.43 -6.53
N GLY A 30 -2.73 -19.18 -6.57
CA GLY A 30 -3.59 -17.98 -6.49
C GLY A 30 -4.08 -17.63 -5.08
N PHE A 31 -3.52 -18.25 -4.04
CA PHE A 31 -3.86 -17.94 -2.65
C PHE A 31 -3.65 -16.45 -2.30
N GLU A 32 -2.57 -15.84 -2.80
CA GLU A 32 -2.27 -14.42 -2.58
C GLU A 32 -3.37 -13.50 -3.14
N ASN A 33 -3.92 -13.84 -4.32
CA ASN A 33 -5.01 -13.08 -4.94
C ASN A 33 -6.30 -13.21 -4.12
N LEU A 34 -6.61 -14.41 -3.63
CA LEU A 34 -7.75 -14.64 -2.75
C LEU A 34 -7.61 -13.83 -1.45
N ALA A 35 -6.46 -13.92 -0.79
CA ALA A 35 -6.16 -13.19 0.43
C ALA A 35 -6.28 -11.67 0.22
N THR A 36 -5.74 -11.15 -0.90
CA THR A 36 -5.84 -9.74 -1.28
C THR A 36 -7.29 -9.31 -1.47
N SER A 37 -8.12 -10.13 -2.12
CA SER A 37 -9.55 -9.85 -2.31
C SER A 37 -10.31 -9.78 -0.98
N LEU A 38 -10.05 -10.75 -0.08
CA LEU A 38 -10.67 -10.78 1.26
C LEU A 38 -10.23 -9.58 2.11
N MET A 39 -8.96 -9.16 1.99
CA MET A 39 -8.45 -7.96 2.66
C MET A 39 -9.15 -6.70 2.14
N LYS A 40 -9.23 -6.52 0.83
CA LYS A 40 -9.94 -5.37 0.21
C LYS A 40 -11.41 -5.34 0.64
N GLN A 41 -12.09 -6.48 0.70
CA GLN A 41 -13.47 -6.56 1.17
C GLN A 41 -13.59 -6.21 2.67
N THR A 42 -12.64 -6.63 3.50
CA THR A 42 -12.60 -6.28 4.93
C THR A 42 -12.42 -4.77 5.11
N ILE A 43 -11.49 -4.15 4.39
CA ILE A 43 -11.26 -2.70 4.40
C ILE A 43 -12.54 -1.96 4.03
N LYS A 44 -13.20 -2.37 2.93
CA LYS A 44 -14.47 -1.78 2.47
C LYS A 44 -15.58 -1.92 3.50
N ASN A 45 -15.72 -3.08 4.14
CA ASN A 45 -16.76 -3.31 5.15
C ASN A 45 -16.58 -2.44 6.41
N ASN A 46 -15.36 -1.99 6.70
CA ASN A 46 -15.09 -1.07 7.81
C ASN A 46 -15.18 0.41 7.39
N GLY A 47 -15.60 0.70 6.16
CA GLY A 47 -15.74 2.08 5.67
C GLY A 47 -14.40 2.79 5.46
N VAL A 48 -13.31 2.04 5.32
CA VAL A 48 -11.98 2.61 5.06
C VAL A 48 -11.82 2.81 3.55
N ALA A 49 -11.32 3.99 3.16
CA ALA A 49 -11.03 4.32 1.77
C ALA A 49 -9.96 3.39 1.19
N SER A 50 -10.07 3.10 -0.10
CA SER A 50 -9.06 2.36 -0.85
C SER A 50 -7.78 3.17 -1.03
N ILE A 51 -6.68 2.50 -1.35
CA ILE A 51 -5.38 3.15 -1.60
C ILE A 51 -5.48 4.16 -2.76
N ALA A 52 -6.27 3.86 -3.79
CA ALA A 52 -6.47 4.77 -4.92
C ALA A 52 -7.17 6.06 -4.47
N GLU A 53 -8.25 5.94 -3.70
CA GLU A 53 -8.97 7.09 -3.13
C GLU A 53 -8.07 7.90 -2.16
N LEU A 54 -7.30 7.23 -1.31
CA LEU A 54 -6.36 7.91 -0.40
C LEU A 54 -5.27 8.69 -1.14
N ARG A 55 -4.81 8.16 -2.28
CA ARG A 55 -3.82 8.83 -3.14
C ARG A 55 -4.42 10.05 -3.83
N GLU A 56 -5.64 9.93 -4.37
CA GLU A 56 -6.36 11.05 -4.98
C GLU A 56 -6.61 12.16 -3.96
N LEU A 57 -7.08 11.83 -2.75
CA LEU A 57 -7.23 12.80 -1.65
C LEU A 57 -5.91 13.48 -1.28
N SER A 58 -4.80 12.75 -1.32
CA SER A 58 -3.47 13.33 -1.08
C SER A 58 -3.06 14.29 -2.19
N GLN A 59 -3.41 14.02 -3.45
CA GLN A 59 -3.18 14.95 -4.56
C GLN A 59 -4.03 16.22 -4.44
N GLU A 60 -5.31 16.08 -4.08
CA GLU A 60 -6.22 17.21 -3.80
C GLU A 60 -5.75 18.07 -2.63
N ALA A 61 -5.10 17.45 -1.64
CA ALA A 61 -4.50 18.13 -0.49
C ALA A 61 -3.10 18.72 -0.78
N GLU A 62 -2.67 18.75 -2.05
CA GLU A 62 -1.38 19.30 -2.50
C GLU A 62 -0.16 18.65 -1.82
N VAL A 63 -0.28 17.36 -1.46
CA VAL A 63 0.86 16.58 -0.95
C VAL A 63 1.92 16.46 -2.03
N ARG A 64 3.16 16.83 -1.71
CA ARG A 64 4.30 16.69 -2.62
C ARG A 64 4.72 15.22 -2.75
N PHE A 65 4.52 14.65 -3.93
CA PHE A 65 5.00 13.32 -4.26
C PHE A 65 6.38 13.39 -4.89
N ILE A 66 7.33 12.63 -4.35
CA ILE A 66 8.71 12.60 -4.83
C ILE A 66 9.06 11.18 -5.26
N ALA A 67 9.45 11.01 -6.52
CA ALA A 67 10.02 9.77 -7.03
C ALA A 67 11.56 9.80 -6.91
N CYS A 68 12.11 8.72 -6.36
CA CYS A 68 13.56 8.54 -6.29
C CYS A 68 14.12 8.36 -7.71
N GLN A 69 14.84 9.36 -8.21
CA GLN A 69 15.34 9.37 -9.59
C GLN A 69 16.20 8.14 -9.90
N MET A 70 17.10 7.77 -9.00
CA MET A 70 17.96 6.59 -9.18
C MET A 70 17.15 5.30 -9.28
N THR A 71 16.03 5.19 -8.57
CA THR A 71 15.16 4.01 -8.62
C THR A 71 14.38 3.97 -9.94
N VAL A 72 13.88 5.12 -10.40
CA VAL A 72 13.19 5.24 -11.69
C VAL A 72 14.12 4.81 -12.83
N GLU A 73 15.35 5.33 -12.84
CA GLU A 73 16.37 4.98 -13.83
C GLU A 73 16.84 3.52 -13.70
N LEU A 74 17.02 3.00 -12.48
CA LEU A 74 17.46 1.63 -12.23
C LEU A 74 16.49 0.59 -12.82
N PHE A 75 15.19 0.84 -12.69
CA PHE A 75 14.16 -0.05 -13.24
C PHE A 75 13.75 0.30 -14.67
N GLY A 76 14.33 1.36 -15.25
CA GLY A 76 14.09 1.76 -16.63
C GLY A 76 12.67 2.27 -16.89
N PHE A 77 12.04 2.88 -15.89
CA PHE A 77 10.70 3.47 -16.07
C PHE A 77 10.77 4.82 -16.76
N ASP A 78 9.81 5.08 -17.65
CA ASP A 78 9.61 6.38 -18.26
C ASP A 78 8.79 7.29 -17.32
N GLN A 79 9.08 8.59 -17.35
CA GLN A 79 8.37 9.55 -16.50
C GLN A 79 6.86 9.60 -16.82
N SER A 80 6.46 9.26 -18.06
CA SER A 80 5.06 9.18 -18.47
C SER A 80 4.27 8.02 -17.87
N GLU A 81 4.93 7.06 -17.22
CA GLU A 81 4.27 5.95 -16.52
C GLU A 81 3.79 6.33 -15.11
N PHE A 82 4.15 7.52 -14.65
CA PHE A 82 3.83 8.02 -13.32
C PHE A 82 2.59 8.92 -13.34
N ILE A 83 2.00 9.10 -12.16
CA ILE A 83 0.94 10.10 -11.97
C ILE A 83 1.47 11.52 -12.18
N ASP A 84 0.59 12.43 -12.56
CA ASP A 84 0.95 13.84 -12.70
C ASP A 84 1.37 14.47 -11.37
N GLY A 85 2.23 15.50 -11.46
CA GLY A 85 2.67 16.27 -10.29
C GLY A 85 3.77 15.63 -9.46
N ILE A 86 4.46 14.59 -9.97
CA ILE A 86 5.62 14.00 -9.30
C ILE A 86 6.87 14.85 -9.51
N GLU A 87 7.58 15.13 -8.42
CA GLU A 87 8.95 15.63 -8.45
C GLU A 87 9.96 14.48 -8.48
N TYR A 88 11.00 14.61 -9.29
CA TYR A 88 12.11 13.66 -9.29
C TYR A 88 13.26 14.21 -8.43
N ALA A 89 13.74 13.39 -7.51
CA ALA A 89 14.81 13.78 -6.59
C ALA A 89 15.77 12.62 -6.28
N GLY A 90 17.03 12.96 -6.06
CA GLY A 90 18.03 12.06 -5.49
C GLY A 90 18.09 12.14 -3.96
N ALA A 91 18.93 11.30 -3.36
CA ALA A 91 19.10 11.21 -1.91
C ALA A 91 19.48 12.55 -1.24
N ALA A 92 20.32 13.37 -1.89
CA ALA A 92 20.74 14.66 -1.34
C ALA A 92 19.55 15.61 -1.12
N LYS A 93 18.69 15.77 -2.14
CA LYS A 93 17.49 16.61 -2.05
C LYS A 93 16.47 16.05 -1.04
N PHE A 94 16.36 14.72 -0.90
CA PHE A 94 15.56 14.12 0.16
C PHE A 94 16.10 14.48 1.56
N PHE A 95 17.43 14.41 1.77
CA PHE A 95 18.03 14.73 3.07
C PHE A 95 17.90 16.21 3.45
N GLU A 96 17.98 17.13 2.50
CA GLU A 96 17.72 18.55 2.76
C GLU A 96 16.30 18.76 3.31
N PHE A 97 15.30 18.17 2.66
CA PHE A 97 13.92 18.24 3.14
C PHE A 97 13.69 17.48 4.45
N ALA A 98 14.20 16.25 4.56
CA ALA A 98 14.00 15.41 5.73
C ALA A 98 14.70 15.97 6.98
N GLY A 99 15.77 16.74 6.81
CA GLY A 99 16.45 17.43 7.90
C GLY A 99 15.62 18.58 8.51
N GLU A 100 14.70 19.16 7.74
CA GLU A 100 13.77 20.20 8.21
C GLU A 100 12.44 19.63 8.71
N ALA A 101 12.14 18.36 8.43
CA ALA A 101 10.90 17.73 8.83
C ALA A 101 10.88 17.40 10.33
N ASP A 102 9.80 17.76 11.03
CA ASP A 102 9.61 17.39 12.45
C ASP A 102 9.53 15.87 12.65
N ILE A 103 9.00 15.15 11.65
CA ILE A 103 8.81 13.70 11.66
C ILE A 103 9.21 13.14 10.30
N SER A 104 10.08 12.13 10.32
CA SER A 104 10.45 11.34 9.14
C SER A 104 10.33 9.85 9.45
N LEU A 105 9.66 9.11 8.57
CA LEU A 105 9.36 7.68 8.74
C LEU A 105 9.94 6.88 7.57
N TYR A 106 10.39 5.65 7.85
CA TYR A 106 10.79 4.66 6.85
C TYR A 106 9.84 3.46 6.95
N MET A 107 9.26 3.06 5.81
CA MET A 107 8.22 2.04 5.70
C MET A 107 8.58 0.97 4.68
#